data_AF-A0A520IEI0-F1
#
_entry.id   AF-A0A520IEI0-F1
#
_cell.length_a   1.000
_cell.length_b   1.000
_cell.length_c   1.000
_cell.angle_alpha   90.00
_cell.angle_beta   90.00
_cell.angle_gamma   90.00
#
_symmetry.space_group_name_H-M   'P 1'
#
loop_
_entity.id
_entity.type
_entity.pdbx_description
1 polymer ?
#
loop_
_entity_poly.entity_id
_entity_poly.type
_entity_poly.pdbx_seq_one_letter_code
_entity_poly.pdbx_strand_id
1 'polypeptide(L)'
;MKAFYLLGALAIVLILVMLNRKKIRFGLPHILLGLLLWFAIFHSGIHATVAGVVFALLIPRHLLNSFQHALHHPVNFIIIPVFALANTAILLPENPGAALTSSLS
;
A
#
# COMPACT_ATOMS: atom_id res chain seq x y z
N MET A 1 23.76 -3.56 -9.27
CA MET A 1 22.46 -4.25 -9.47
C MET A 1 21.26 -3.40 -9.02
N LYS A 2 21.31 -2.63 -7.92
CA LYS A 2 20.20 -1.75 -7.47
C LYS A 2 19.75 -0.68 -8.50
N ALA A 3 20.69 -0.08 -9.22
CA ALA A 3 20.39 0.94 -10.24
C ALA A 3 19.52 0.41 -11.40
N PHE A 4 19.62 -0.87 -11.74
CA PHE A 4 18.79 -1.49 -12.79
C PHE A 4 17.31 -1.52 -12.38
N TYR A 5 17.02 -1.83 -11.11
CA TYR A 5 15.66 -1.81 -10.58
C TYR A 5 15.06 -0.40 -10.53
N LEU A 6 15.87 0.63 -10.25
CA LEU A 6 15.43 2.03 -10.29
C LEU A 6 15.10 2.48 -11.71
N LEU A 7 15.92 2.11 -12.69
CA LEU A 7 15.65 2.37 -14.10
C LEU A 7 14.38 1.64 -14.56
N GLY A 8 14.18 0.39 -14.12
CA GLY A 8 12.95 -0.36 -14.34
C GLY A 8 11.72 0.32 -13.72
N ALA A 9 11.81 0.76 -12.47
CA ALA A 9 10.76 1.52 -11.79
C ALA A 9 10.40 2.80 -12.56
N LEU A 10 11.42 3.56 -13.01
CA LEU A 10 11.21 4.76 -13.81
C LEU A 10 10.51 4.46 -15.14
N ALA A 11 10.91 3.39 -15.83
CA ALA A 11 10.27 2.95 -17.07
C ALA A 11 8.79 2.59 -16.85
N ILE A 12 8.47 1.87 -15.78
CA ILE A 12 7.08 1.51 -15.44
C ILE A 12 6.24 2.75 -15.14
N VAL A 13 6.79 3.71 -14.38
CA VAL A 13 6.14 5.00 -14.12
C VAL A 13 5.87 5.74 -15.42
N LEU A 14 6.84 5.81 -16.33
CA LEU A 14 6.65 6.44 -17.64
C LEU A 14 5.54 5.76 -18.45
N ILE A 15 5.48 4.42 -18.43
CA ILE A 15 4.42 3.68 -19.11
C ILE A 15 3.06 4.01 -18.48
N LEU A 16 2.93 4.00 -17.15
CA LEU A 16 1.69 4.39 -16.45
C LEU A 16 1.27 5.83 -16.79
N VAL A 17 2.21 6.78 -16.82
CA VAL A 17 1.95 8.16 -17.25
C VAL A 17 1.46 8.21 -18.69
N MET A 18 2.08 7.46 -19.61
CA MET A 18 1.64 7.41 -21.01
C MET A 18 0.24 6.81 -21.15
N LEU A 19 -0.07 5.72 -20.43
CA LEU A 19 -1.41 5.12 -20.43
C LEU A 19 -2.46 6.12 -19.94
N ASN A 20 -2.15 6.86 -18.86
CA ASN A 20 -3.02 7.88 -18.31
C ASN A 20 -3.20 9.06 -19.29
N ARG A 21 -2.12 9.52 -19.94
CA ARG A 21 -2.18 10.59 -20.97
C ARG A 21 -2.99 10.17 -22.20
N LYS A 22 -2.91 8.90 -22.60
CA LYS A 22 -3.71 8.34 -23.70
C LYS A 22 -5.17 8.06 -23.31
N LYS A 23 -5.58 8.39 -22.08
CA LYS A 23 -6.92 8.15 -21.52
C LYS A 23 -7.37 6.70 -21.67
N ILE A 24 -6.43 5.75 -21.60
CA ILE A 24 -6.77 4.33 -21.57
C ILE A 24 -7.53 4.06 -20.28
N ARG A 25 -8.59 3.25 -20.36
CA ARG A 25 -9.42 2.94 -19.19
C ARG A 25 -8.55 2.35 -18.08
N PHE A 26 -8.69 2.91 -16.88
CA PHE A 26 -8.05 2.36 -15.70
C PHE A 26 -8.63 0.97 -15.43
N GLY A 27 -7.77 -0.01 -15.17
CA GLY A 27 -8.18 -1.39 -15.04
C GLY A 27 -7.01 -2.29 -14.68
N LEU A 28 -7.19 -3.59 -14.92
CA LEU A 28 -6.18 -4.62 -14.61
C LEU A 28 -4.75 -4.30 -15.06
N PRO A 29 -4.47 -3.77 -16.27
CA PRO A 29 -3.08 -3.48 -16.68
C PRO A 29 -2.43 -2.42 -15.79
N HIS A 30 -3.18 -1.43 -15.29
CA HIS A 30 -2.62 -0.42 -14.39
C HIS A 30 -2.25 -1.04 -13.05
N ILE A 31 -3.12 -1.89 -12.50
CA ILE A 31 -2.87 -2.61 -11.24
C ILE A 31 -1.64 -3.51 -11.35
N LEU A 32 -1.51 -4.28 -12.44
CA LEU A 32 -0.35 -5.13 -12.68
C LEU A 32 0.94 -4.32 -12.80
N LEU A 33 0.92 -3.19 -13.52
CA LEU A 33 2.07 -2.28 -13.57
C LEU A 33 2.39 -1.70 -12.18
N GLY A 34 1.39 -1.35 -11.38
CA GLY A 34 1.57 -0.89 -10.01
C GLY A 34 2.24 -1.94 -9.12
N LEU A 35 1.87 -3.21 -9.25
CA LEU A 35 2.50 -4.32 -8.54
C LEU A 35 3.95 -4.54 -9.00
N LEU A 36 4.21 -4.44 -10.30
CA LEU A 36 5.55 -4.56 -10.87
C LEU A 36 6.45 -3.39 -10.41
N LEU A 37 5.88 -2.18 -10.33
CA LEU A 37 6.54 -1.00 -9.75
C LEU A 37 6.89 -1.23 -8.28
N TRP A 38 5.97 -1.78 -7.50
CA TRP A 38 6.18 -2.12 -6.09
C TRP A 38 7.35 -3.10 -5.93
N PHE A 39 7.38 -4.17 -6.74
CA PHE A 39 8.45 -5.15 -6.74
C PHE A 39 9.81 -4.53 -7.11
N ALA A 40 9.85 -3.69 -8.14
CA ALA A 40 11.07 -3.00 -8.56
C ALA A 40 11.60 -2.06 -7.46
N ILE A 41 10.72 -1.28 -6.81
CA ILE A 41 11.09 -0.38 -5.72
C ILE A 41 11.58 -1.17 -4.50
N PHE A 42 10.91 -2.27 -4.13
CA PHE A 42 11.32 -3.12 -3.02
C PHE A 42 12.74 -3.71 -3.23
N HIS A 43 13.03 -4.24 -4.42
CA HIS A 43 14.37 -4.76 -4.73
C HIS A 43 15.45 -3.69 -4.87
N SER A 44 15.08 -2.44 -5.12
CA SER A 44 16.04 -1.32 -5.16
C SER A 44 16.58 -0.94 -3.77
N GLY A 45 15.95 -1.41 -2.70
CA GLY A 45 16.24 -1.02 -1.31
C GLY A 45 15.52 0.24 -0.86
N ILE A 46 14.58 0.76 -1.66
CA ILE A 46 13.65 1.81 -1.27
C ILE A 46 12.43 1.17 -0.59
N HIS A 47 11.83 1.89 0.35
CA HIS A 47 10.60 1.45 1.01
C HIS A 47 9.46 1.25 0.01
N ALA A 48 8.81 0.09 0.09
CA ALA A 48 7.73 -0.29 -0.82
C ALA A 48 6.49 0.63 -0.71
N THR A 49 6.37 1.38 0.39
CA THR A 49 5.35 2.43 0.58
C THR A 49 5.44 3.54 -0.47
N VAL A 50 6.65 3.92 -0.89
CA VAL A 50 6.87 4.94 -1.91
C VAL A 50 6.22 4.54 -3.24
N ALA A 51 6.29 3.25 -3.60
CA ALA A 51 5.66 2.74 -4.81
C ALA A 51 4.14 2.95 -4.81
N GLY A 52 3.50 2.72 -3.66
CA GLY A 52 2.06 2.95 -3.48
C GLY A 52 1.68 4.42 -3.66
N VAL A 53 2.47 5.34 -3.09
CA VAL A 53 2.24 6.80 -3.23
C VAL A 53 2.38 7.22 -4.69
N VAL A 54 3.46 6.81 -5.37
CA VAL A 54 3.68 7.12 -6.79
C VAL A 54 2.55 6.57 -7.65
N PHE A 55 2.12 5.33 -7.41
CA PHE A 55 1.00 4.72 -8.13
C PHE A 55 -0.32 5.47 -7.89
N ALA A 56 -0.60 5.87 -6.65
CA ALA A 56 -1.81 6.63 -6.30
C ALA A 56 -1.88 7.99 -7.01
N LEU A 57 -0.73 8.68 -7.15
CA LEU A 57 -0.65 9.95 -7.88
C LEU A 57 -0.96 9.82 -9.38
N LEU A 58 -0.82 8.60 -9.92
CA LEU A 58 -1.10 8.29 -11.33
C LEU A 58 -2.56 7.89 -11.57
N ILE A 59 -3.37 7.72 -10.52
CA ILE A 59 -4.79 7.38 -10.64
C ILE A 59 -5.55 8.58 -11.23
N PRO A 60 -6.40 8.38 -12.26
CA PRO A 60 -7.23 9.44 -12.83
C PRO A 60 -8.17 10.06 -11.80
N ARG A 61 -8.26 11.40 -11.79
CA ARG A 61 -9.07 12.16 -10.80
C ARG A 61 -10.53 11.71 -10.69
N HIS A 62 -11.17 11.37 -11.81
CA HIS A 62 -12.58 10.94 -11.84
C HIS A 62 -12.81 9.58 -11.15
N LEU A 63 -11.78 8.75 -10.98
CA LEU A 63 -11.85 7.47 -10.28
C LEU A 63 -11.40 7.58 -8.82
N LEU A 64 -10.66 8.63 -8.48
CA LEU A 64 -10.04 8.80 -7.16
C LEU A 64 -11.06 8.69 -6.02
N ASN A 65 -12.25 9.29 -6.16
CA ASN A 65 -13.28 9.23 -5.12
C ASN A 65 -13.80 7.80 -4.88
N SER A 66 -13.95 7.02 -5.96
CA SER A 66 -14.39 5.62 -5.88
C SER A 66 -13.32 4.73 -5.25
N PHE A 67 -12.06 4.87 -5.68
CA PHE A 67 -10.93 4.15 -5.08
C PHE A 67 -10.72 4.52 -3.62
N GLN A 68 -10.87 5.80 -3.26
CA GLN A 68 -10.78 6.26 -1.88
C GLN A 68 -11.86 5.57 -1.03
N HIS A 69 -13.12 5.60 -1.45
CA HIS A 69 -14.20 4.94 -0.69
C HIS A 69 -13.97 3.43 -0.56
N ALA A 70 -13.56 2.77 -1.65
CA ALA A 70 -13.30 1.33 -1.67
C ALA A 70 -12.13 0.95 -0.74
N LEU A 71 -11.09 1.78 -0.64
CA LEU A 71 -9.94 1.53 0.22
C LEU A 71 -10.15 2.01 1.66
N HIS A 72 -10.96 3.04 1.90
CA HIS A 72 -11.11 3.66 3.21
C HIS A 72 -11.61 2.66 4.28
N HIS A 73 -12.65 1.87 3.97
CA HIS A 73 -13.17 0.88 4.90
C HIS A 73 -12.18 -0.23 5.25
N PRO A 74 -11.62 -1.00 4.29
CA PRO A 74 -10.67 -2.06 4.63
C PRO A 74 -9.39 -1.51 5.27
N VAL A 75 -8.92 -0.34 4.85
CA VAL A 75 -7.74 0.28 5.48
C VAL A 75 -8.00 0.58 6.95
N ASN A 76 -9.13 1.21 7.27
CA ASN A 76 -9.42 1.63 8.63
C ASN A 76 -9.79 0.49 9.59
N PHE A 77 -10.51 -0.52 9.10
CA PHE A 77 -10.99 -1.62 9.93
C PHE A 77 -10.07 -2.85 9.95
N ILE A 78 -9.16 -2.99 8.97
CA ILE A 78 -8.28 -4.17 8.87
C ILE A 78 -6.82 -3.75 8.87
N ILE A 79 -6.40 -2.92 7.91
CA ILE A 79 -4.97 -2.63 7.72
C ILE A 79 -4.40 -1.87 8.92
N ILE A 80 -5.08 -0.82 9.40
CA ILE A 80 -4.61 -0.03 10.54
C ILE A 80 -4.53 -0.87 11.83
N PRO A 81 -5.57 -1.61 12.26
CA PRO A 81 -5.50 -2.45 13.45
C PRO A 81 -4.40 -3.51 13.36
N VAL A 82 -4.29 -4.22 12.22
CA VAL A 82 -3.26 -5.24 12.04
C VAL A 82 -1.85 -4.63 12.05
N PHE A 83 -1.66 -3.50 11.37
CA PHE A 83 -0.39 -2.78 11.36
C PHE A 83 -0.01 -2.30 12.77
N ALA A 84 -0.96 -1.75 13.51
CA ALA A 84 -0.75 -1.33 14.89
C ALA A 84 -0.37 -2.52 15.77
N LEU A 85 -1.15 -3.61 15.78
CA LEU A 85 -0.86 -4.81 16.58
C LEU A 85 0.52 -5.40 16.27
N ALA A 86 0.90 -5.49 15.00
CA ALA A 86 2.18 -6.05 14.58
C ALA A 86 3.39 -5.20 15.01
N ASN A 87 3.24 -3.87 15.09
CA ASN A 87 4.36 -2.95 15.33
C ASN A 87 4.37 -2.34 16.74
N THR A 88 3.28 -2.40 17.51
CA THR A 88 3.18 -1.76 18.83
C THR A 88 3.68 -2.64 19.98
N ALA A 89 4.16 -3.87 19.70
CA ALA A 89 4.74 -4.79 20.68
C ALA A 89 3.90 -4.91 21.97
N ILE A 90 2.57 -5.03 21.83
CA ILE A 90 1.66 -5.21 22.97
C ILE A 90 1.99 -6.55 23.62
N LEU A 91 2.57 -6.50 24.82
CA LEU A 91 2.79 -7.66 25.66
C LEU A 91 1.41 -8.20 26.06
N LEU A 92 1.01 -9.31 25.44
CA LEU A 92 -0.20 -10.02 25.84
C LEU A 92 0.05 -10.60 27.24
N PRO A 93 -0.76 -10.26 28.25
CA PRO A 93 -0.60 -10.84 29.57
C PRO A 93 -0.82 -12.35 29.50
N GLU A 94 0.03 -13.12 30.19
CA GLU A 94 0.04 -14.59 30.25
C GLU A 94 -1.33 -15.19 30.63
N ASN A 95 -2.18 -14.41 31.33
CA ASN A 95 -3.55 -14.76 31.66
C ASN A 95 -4.54 -13.66 31.22
N PRO A 96 -5.08 -13.73 29.99
CA PRO A 96 -6.11 -12.80 29.51
C PRO A 96 -7.35 -12.77 30.41
N GLY A 97 -7.72 -13.92 31.00
CA GLY A 97 -8.86 -14.04 31.90
C GLY A 97 -8.63 -13.46 33.30
N ALA A 98 -7.39 -13.45 33.79
CA ALA A 98 -7.06 -12.84 35.08
C ALA A 98 -7.11 -11.30 35.01
N ALA A 99 -6.71 -10.72 33.86
CA ALA A 99 -6.81 -9.27 33.64
C ALA A 99 -8.26 -8.75 33.57
N LEU A 100 -9.22 -9.62 33.23
CA LEU A 100 -10.65 -9.29 33.19
C LEU A 100 -11.34 -9.51 34.55
N THR A 101 -10.74 -10.28 35.45
CA THR A 101 -11.30 -10.65 36.75
C THR A 101 -10.58 -10.04 37.94
N SER A 102 -9.37 -9.48 37.74
CA SER A 102 -8.73 -8.63 38.72
C SER A 102 -9.55 -7.36 38.85
N SER A 103 -10.41 -7.32 39.85
CA SER A 103 -11.02 -6.09 40.34
C SER A 103 -9.88 -5.12 40.61
N LEU A 104 -9.92 -3.92 40.02
CA LEU A 104 -9.01 -2.83 40.36
C LEU A 104 -9.11 -2.60 41.87
N SER A 105 -8.12 -3.10 42.61
CA SER A 105 -7.84 -2.70 43.98
C SER A 105 -6.79 -1.59 43.98
#